data_AF-A0A7Y8LXF3-F1
#
_entry.id   AF-A0A7Y8LXF3-F1
#
_cell.length_a   1.000
_cell.length_b   1.000
_cell.length_c   1.000
_cell.angle_alpha   90.00
_cell.angle_beta   90.00
_cell.angle_gamma   90.00
#
_symmetry.space_group_name_H-M   'P 1'
#
loop_
_entity.id
_entity.type
_entity.pdbx_description
1 polymer ?
#
loop_
_entity_poly.entity_id
_entity_poly.type
_entity_poly.pdbx_seq_one_letter_code
_entity_poly.pdbx_strand_id
1 'polypeptide(L)'
;MSYSNRSPSFLIIGCGRFGGRAAEKLSQKNARSRIIVVDKNKKALQKVSRLPIQTAVCDGILYLNQFLSKGLKADYIIAALPLHFAFEFILSQLKPIGAKRIKVPALPGLPNPMIGKTGDLYTSLADFLCSEDCPEPSRYCTATGKRREKPLYQILKDLRGPFESMVIRSEQLGPGVGGFRTKALLDLLEDIKKKKKSNRLILISTASRCHGVTSALSF
;
A
#
# COMPACT_ATOMS: atom_id res chain seq x y z
N MET A 1 22.29 16.14 12.80
CA MET A 1 21.28 15.65 11.83
C MET A 1 20.10 16.59 11.87
N SER A 2 19.95 17.45 10.86
CA SER A 2 18.87 18.44 10.77
C SER A 2 17.54 17.72 10.50
N TYR A 3 16.67 17.67 11.50
CA TYR A 3 15.27 17.29 11.28
C TYR A 3 14.63 18.36 10.39
N SER A 4 14.28 18.00 9.16
CA SER A 4 13.49 18.84 8.28
C SER A 4 12.20 19.25 9.00
N ASN A 5 12.05 20.54 9.25
CA ASN A 5 10.91 21.20 9.92
C ASN A 5 9.60 21.16 9.09
N ARG A 6 9.54 20.31 8.06
CA ARG A 6 8.43 20.21 7.12
C ARG A 6 7.43 19.17 7.60
N SER A 7 6.16 19.57 7.70
CA SER A 7 5.06 18.64 8.00
C SER A 7 4.87 17.64 6.84
N PRO A 8 4.58 16.36 7.15
CA PRO A 8 4.41 15.34 6.13
C PRO A 8 3.21 15.63 5.23
N SER A 9 3.31 15.13 4.01
CA SER A 9 2.27 15.20 2.98
C SER A 9 1.73 13.80 2.67
N PHE A 10 0.42 13.71 2.51
CA PHE A 10 -0.32 12.45 2.38
C PHE A 10 -1.22 12.49 1.15
N LEU A 11 -1.16 11.42 0.36
CA LEU A 11 -2.10 11.17 -0.72
C LEU A 11 -2.96 9.95 -0.36
N ILE A 12 -4.23 10.17 -0.11
CA ILE A 12 -5.20 9.13 0.23
C ILE A 12 -5.97 8.78 -1.03
N ILE A 13 -5.90 7.51 -1.43
CA ILE A 13 -6.58 6.99 -2.61
C ILE A 13 -7.73 6.08 -2.16
N GLY A 14 -8.95 6.50 -2.46
CA GLY A 14 -10.19 5.96 -1.92
C GLY A 14 -10.65 6.75 -0.69
N CYS A 15 -11.94 7.09 -0.66
CA CYS A 15 -12.64 7.85 0.38
C CYS A 15 -13.86 7.06 0.92
N GLY A 16 -13.80 5.73 0.85
CA GLY A 16 -14.72 4.85 1.58
C GLY A 16 -14.49 4.91 3.10
N ARG A 17 -14.94 3.87 3.83
CA ARG A 17 -14.81 3.81 5.30
C ARG A 17 -13.39 4.06 5.79
N PHE A 18 -12.40 3.36 5.24
CA PHE A 18 -11.01 3.46 5.69
C PHE A 18 -10.31 4.74 5.22
N GLY A 19 -10.58 5.16 3.98
CA GLY A 19 -10.01 6.39 3.42
C GLY A 19 -10.48 7.66 4.13
N GLY A 20 -11.79 7.76 4.40
CA GLY A 20 -12.36 8.87 5.16
C GLY A 20 -11.78 8.96 6.57
N ARG A 21 -11.70 7.82 7.27
CA ARG A 21 -11.08 7.75 8.61
C ARG A 21 -9.60 8.10 8.60
N ALA A 22 -8.85 7.71 7.58
CA ALA A 22 -7.46 8.12 7.42
C ALA A 22 -7.36 9.65 7.29
N ALA A 23 -8.24 10.27 6.49
CA ALA A 23 -8.28 11.73 6.33
C ALA A 23 -8.58 12.43 7.66
N GLU A 24 -9.58 11.97 8.40
CA GLU A 24 -9.95 12.50 9.72
C GLU A 24 -8.78 12.43 10.71
N LYS A 25 -8.21 11.23 10.90
CA LYS A 25 -7.13 11.01 11.86
C LYS A 25 -5.87 11.78 11.53
N LEU A 26 -5.47 11.80 10.25
CA LEU A 26 -4.26 12.52 9.83
C LEU A 26 -4.44 14.03 9.94
N SER A 27 -5.63 14.54 9.61
CA SER A 27 -5.95 15.96 9.73
C SER A 27 -5.94 16.43 11.20
N GLN A 28 -6.51 15.64 12.11
CA GLN A 28 -6.51 15.92 13.55
C GLN A 28 -5.11 15.83 14.17
N LYS A 29 -4.27 14.91 13.70
CA LYS A 29 -2.93 14.68 14.26
C LYS A 29 -1.98 15.86 14.02
N ASN A 30 -2.05 16.51 12.86
CA ASN A 30 -1.22 17.67 12.56
C ASN A 30 -1.90 18.55 11.49
N ALA A 31 -2.39 19.71 11.92
CA ALA A 31 -3.07 20.70 11.08
C ALA A 31 -2.21 21.26 9.94
N ARG A 32 -0.88 21.14 10.01
CA ARG A 32 0.04 21.58 8.95
C ARG A 32 0.29 20.50 7.89
N SER A 33 -0.25 19.29 8.07
CA SER A 33 -0.09 18.21 7.09
C SER A 33 -0.82 18.54 5.80
N ARG A 34 -0.17 18.34 4.66
CA ARG A 34 -0.83 18.50 3.35
C ARG A 34 -1.51 17.18 2.98
N ILE A 35 -2.83 17.14 3.00
CA ILE A 35 -3.60 15.93 2.71
C ILE A 35 -4.41 16.15 1.43
N ILE A 36 -4.29 15.20 0.50
CA ILE A 36 -5.10 15.11 -0.71
C ILE A 36 -5.87 13.79 -0.66
N VAL A 37 -7.19 13.84 -0.86
CA VAL A 37 -8.06 12.66 -0.93
C VAL A 37 -8.65 12.52 -2.31
N VAL A 38 -8.49 11.34 -2.91
CA VAL A 38 -8.93 11.07 -4.28
C VAL A 38 -9.95 9.94 -4.28
N ASP A 39 -11.10 10.13 -4.89
CA ASP A 39 -12.10 9.08 -5.11
C ASP A 39 -12.91 9.36 -6.38
N LYS A 40 -13.38 8.31 -7.07
CA LYS A 40 -14.30 8.46 -8.21
C LYS A 40 -15.68 8.93 -7.77
N ASN A 41 -16.09 8.57 -6.55
CA ASN A 41 -17.39 8.85 -5.99
C ASN A 41 -17.38 10.22 -5.29
N LYS A 42 -17.96 11.23 -5.96
CA LYS A 42 -18.15 12.57 -5.41
C LYS A 42 -18.88 12.56 -4.05
N LYS A 43 -19.85 11.66 -3.83
CA LYS A 43 -20.58 11.54 -2.55
C LYS A 43 -19.68 11.04 -1.42
N ALA A 44 -18.67 10.23 -1.73
CA ALA A 44 -17.70 9.79 -0.73
C ALA A 44 -16.84 10.97 -0.25
N LEU A 45 -16.36 11.81 -1.18
CA LEU A 45 -15.56 13.00 -0.86
C LEU A 45 -16.34 14.07 -0.09
N GLN A 46 -17.66 14.18 -0.30
CA GLN A 46 -18.50 15.10 0.47
C GLN A 46 -18.42 14.84 1.98
N LYS A 47 -18.20 13.59 2.41
CA LYS A 47 -18.09 13.22 3.83
C LYS A 47 -16.89 13.85 4.52
N VAL A 48 -15.82 14.12 3.78
CA VAL A 48 -14.57 14.72 4.29
C VAL A 48 -14.42 16.20 3.93
N SER A 49 -15.44 16.80 3.31
CA SER A 49 -15.40 18.19 2.81
C SER A 49 -15.22 19.25 3.89
N ARG A 50 -15.57 18.94 5.14
CA ARG A 50 -15.41 19.82 6.30
C ARG A 50 -13.99 19.82 6.87
N LEU A 51 -13.16 18.86 6.47
CA LEU A 51 -11.77 18.78 6.91
C LEU A 51 -10.92 19.78 6.12
N PRO A 52 -9.84 20.35 6.71
CA PRO A 52 -8.91 21.24 6.03
C PRO A 52 -7.98 20.45 5.08
N ILE A 53 -8.56 19.80 4.06
CA ILE A 53 -7.87 18.91 3.12
C ILE A 53 -8.26 19.24 1.69
N GLN A 54 -7.44 18.81 0.74
CA GLN A 54 -7.77 18.88 -0.68
C GLN A 54 -8.49 17.61 -1.11
N THR A 55 -9.46 17.72 -2.01
CA THR A 55 -10.15 16.57 -2.60
C THR A 55 -10.09 16.61 -4.12
N ALA A 56 -10.08 15.45 -4.76
CA ALA A 56 -10.13 15.33 -6.21
C ALA A 56 -11.04 14.17 -6.64
N VAL A 57 -11.98 14.46 -7.53
CA VAL A 57 -12.84 13.43 -8.13
C VAL A 57 -12.09 12.80 -9.30
N CYS A 58 -11.50 11.61 -9.11
CA CYS A 58 -10.70 10.96 -10.14
C CYS A 58 -10.53 9.45 -9.89
N ASP A 59 -10.14 8.70 -10.91
CA ASP A 59 -9.57 7.37 -10.74
C ASP A 59 -8.22 7.46 -10.00
N GLY A 60 -8.00 6.59 -9.02
CA GLY A 60 -6.79 6.65 -8.20
C GLY A 60 -5.49 6.42 -8.96
N ILE A 61 -5.47 5.50 -9.93
CA ILE A 61 -4.27 5.20 -10.73
C ILE A 61 -4.03 6.33 -11.72
N LEU A 62 -5.08 6.81 -12.40
CA LEU A 62 -5.00 7.96 -13.30
C LEU A 62 -4.49 9.21 -12.57
N TYR A 63 -5.04 9.49 -11.39
CA TYR A 63 -4.62 10.62 -10.58
C TYR A 63 -3.16 10.50 -10.17
N LEU A 64 -2.73 9.33 -9.68
CA LEU A 64 -1.33 9.13 -9.28
C LEU A 64 -0.37 9.33 -10.46
N ASN A 65 -0.72 8.85 -11.66
CA ASN A 65 0.05 9.08 -12.88
C ASN A 65 0.19 10.57 -13.20
N GLN A 66 -0.93 11.32 -13.19
CA GLN A 66 -0.93 12.76 -13.46
C GLN A 66 -0.22 13.57 -12.36
N PHE A 67 -0.35 13.15 -11.11
CA PHE A 67 0.27 13.79 -9.96
C PHE A 67 1.79 13.68 -10.06
N LEU A 68 2.30 12.48 -10.33
CA LEU A 68 3.74 12.23 -10.49
C LEU A 68 4.31 12.84 -11.77
N SER A 69 3.58 12.84 -12.90
CA SER A 69 4.06 13.43 -14.15
C SER A 69 4.25 14.95 -14.07
N LYS A 70 3.49 15.62 -13.21
CA LYS A 70 3.66 17.05 -12.89
C LYS A 70 4.80 17.32 -11.91
N GLY A 71 5.59 16.31 -11.55
CA GLY A 71 6.67 16.40 -10.57
C GLY A 71 6.19 16.53 -9.12
N LEU A 72 4.88 16.38 -8.85
CA LEU A 72 4.34 16.44 -7.50
C LEU A 72 4.65 15.13 -6.77
N LYS A 73 4.93 15.25 -5.47
CA LYS A 73 5.17 14.09 -4.59
C LYS A 73 4.50 14.33 -3.25
N ALA A 74 3.87 13.28 -2.73
CA ALA A 74 3.49 13.16 -1.33
C ALA A 74 4.55 12.30 -0.62
N ASP A 75 4.72 12.47 0.68
CA ASP A 75 5.63 11.62 1.46
C ASP A 75 5.07 10.20 1.56
N TYR A 76 3.77 10.09 1.80
CA TYR A 76 3.06 8.82 1.96
C TYR A 76 1.83 8.72 1.06
N ILE A 77 1.56 7.49 0.62
CA ILE A 77 0.35 7.08 -0.08
C ILE A 77 -0.43 6.13 0.84
N ILE A 78 -1.69 6.45 1.07
CA ILE A 78 -2.65 5.60 1.78
C ILE A 78 -3.57 4.99 0.72
N ALA A 79 -3.40 3.70 0.45
CA ALA A 79 -4.25 2.97 -0.49
C ALA A 79 -5.45 2.36 0.26
N ALA A 80 -6.62 2.98 0.11
CA ALA A 80 -7.88 2.56 0.72
C ALA A 80 -8.89 2.05 -0.35
N LEU A 81 -8.37 1.36 -1.37
CA LEU A 81 -9.15 0.73 -2.44
C LEU A 81 -9.13 -0.80 -2.28
N PRO A 82 -10.18 -1.52 -2.71
CA PRO A 82 -10.25 -2.98 -2.64
C PRO A 82 -9.45 -3.65 -3.78
N LEU A 83 -8.19 -3.25 -3.97
CA LEU A 83 -7.26 -3.79 -4.95
C LEU A 83 -5.81 -3.60 -4.49
N HIS A 84 -4.87 -4.32 -5.09
CA HIS A 84 -3.45 -4.10 -4.83
C HIS A 84 -2.93 -2.84 -5.56
N PHE A 85 -3.19 -1.66 -4.99
CA PHE A 85 -2.98 -0.37 -5.65
C PHE A 85 -1.55 -0.13 -6.12
N ALA A 86 -0.57 -0.44 -5.28
CA ALA A 86 0.84 -0.27 -5.62
C ALA A 86 1.23 -1.13 -6.84
N PHE A 87 0.75 -2.37 -6.89
CA PHE A 87 0.95 -3.27 -8.03
C PHE A 87 0.26 -2.75 -9.28
N GLU A 88 -1.01 -2.32 -9.20
CA GLU A 88 -1.74 -1.80 -10.37
C GLU A 88 -1.05 -0.57 -10.97
N PHE A 89 -0.52 0.30 -10.11
CA PHE A 89 0.29 1.43 -10.57
C PHE A 89 1.56 0.95 -11.27
N ILE A 90 2.36 0.09 -10.63
CA ILE A 90 3.59 -0.44 -11.22
C ILE A 90 3.31 -1.15 -12.55
N LEU A 91 2.30 -2.01 -12.60
CA LEU A 91 1.92 -2.72 -13.80
C LEU A 91 1.52 -1.74 -14.91
N SER A 92 0.78 -0.67 -14.60
CA SER A 92 0.42 0.35 -15.59
C SER A 92 1.65 1.01 -16.23
N GLN A 93 2.72 1.22 -15.45
CA GLN A 93 3.99 1.79 -15.91
C GLN A 93 4.84 0.80 -16.73
N LEU A 94 4.71 -0.49 -16.46
CA LEU A 94 5.53 -1.54 -17.09
C LEU A 94 4.85 -2.22 -18.29
N LYS A 95 3.53 -2.13 -18.41
CA LYS A 95 2.77 -2.66 -19.57
C LYS A 95 3.33 -2.21 -20.93
N PRO A 96 3.68 -0.92 -21.15
CA PRO A 96 4.24 -0.47 -22.43
C PRO A 96 5.56 -1.14 -22.81
N ILE A 97 6.29 -1.68 -21.82
CA ILE A 97 7.55 -2.38 -22.04
C ILE A 97 7.43 -3.91 -21.94
N GLY A 98 6.20 -4.44 -21.98
CA GLY A 98 5.91 -5.87 -22.12
C GLY A 98 5.38 -6.56 -20.86
N ALA A 99 5.37 -5.89 -19.70
CA ALA A 99 4.96 -6.55 -18.46
C ALA A 99 3.48 -6.95 -18.47
N LYS A 100 3.22 -8.15 -17.97
CA LYS A 100 1.87 -8.72 -17.83
C LYS A 100 1.68 -9.25 -16.42
N ARG A 101 0.47 -9.07 -15.89
CA ARG A 101 0.02 -9.76 -14.68
C ARG A 101 -0.01 -11.26 -14.96
N ILE A 102 0.49 -12.05 -14.04
CA ILE A 102 0.33 -13.51 -14.07
C ILE A 102 -0.31 -14.01 -12.78
N LYS A 103 -0.70 -15.28 -12.77
CA LYS A 103 -1.21 -15.95 -11.57
C LYS A 103 -0.11 -16.00 -10.51
N VAL A 104 -0.44 -15.65 -9.27
CA VAL A 104 0.46 -15.84 -8.13
C VAL A 104 0.70 -17.35 -7.96
N PRO A 105 1.97 -17.81 -7.92
CA PRO A 105 2.28 -19.22 -7.70
C PRO A 105 1.84 -19.66 -6.30
N ALA A 106 1.79 -20.97 -6.05
CA ALA A 106 1.57 -21.46 -4.70
C ALA A 106 2.74 -21.02 -3.80
N LEU A 107 2.42 -20.40 -2.66
CA LEU A 107 3.38 -19.92 -1.68
C LEU A 107 3.13 -20.63 -0.34
N PRO A 108 3.63 -21.87 -0.17
CA PRO A 108 3.40 -22.64 1.05
C PRO A 108 4.02 -21.96 2.26
N GLY A 109 3.40 -22.15 3.43
CA GLY A 109 3.89 -21.59 4.69
C GLY A 109 3.54 -20.11 4.94
N LEU A 110 2.81 -19.45 4.03
CA LEU A 110 2.24 -18.14 4.32
C LEU A 110 1.07 -18.25 5.31
N PRO A 111 0.93 -17.28 6.23
CA PRO A 111 -0.13 -17.29 7.23
C PRO A 111 -1.46 -16.86 6.61
N ASN A 112 -2.52 -17.63 6.87
CA ASN A 112 -3.91 -17.40 6.45
C ASN A 112 -4.04 -16.86 5.00
N PRO A 113 -3.55 -17.60 3.99
CA PRO A 113 -3.58 -17.16 2.60
C PRO A 113 -5.01 -17.19 2.06
N MET A 114 -5.41 -16.14 1.33
CA MET A 114 -6.70 -16.04 0.66
C MET A 114 -6.53 -15.41 -0.73
N ILE A 115 -7.06 -16.06 -1.77
CA ILE A 115 -7.05 -15.49 -3.13
C ILE A 115 -8.27 -14.57 -3.28
N GLY A 116 -8.02 -13.30 -3.60
CA GLY A 116 -9.06 -12.34 -3.90
C GLY A 116 -9.60 -12.47 -5.33
N LYS A 117 -10.68 -11.74 -5.62
CA LYS A 117 -11.38 -11.77 -6.93
C LYS A 117 -10.50 -11.40 -8.13
N THR A 118 -9.45 -10.61 -7.90
CA THR A 118 -8.47 -10.16 -8.91
C THR A 118 -7.29 -11.13 -9.09
N GLY A 119 -7.30 -12.26 -8.38
CA GLY A 119 -6.17 -13.21 -8.36
C GLY A 119 -5.00 -12.78 -7.47
N ASP A 120 -5.15 -11.67 -6.74
CA ASP A 120 -4.18 -11.24 -5.73
C ASP A 120 -4.23 -12.17 -4.51
N LEU A 121 -3.07 -12.47 -3.93
CA LEU A 121 -2.95 -13.26 -2.71
C LEU A 121 -2.93 -12.33 -1.50
N TYR A 122 -3.94 -12.43 -0.65
CA TYR A 122 -3.98 -11.77 0.65
C TYR A 122 -3.41 -12.71 1.71
N THR A 123 -2.62 -12.19 2.63
CA THR A 123 -2.03 -12.96 3.74
C THR A 123 -2.09 -12.16 5.03
N SER A 124 -2.27 -12.88 6.14
CA SER A 124 -2.52 -12.27 7.45
C SER A 124 -1.94 -13.11 8.57
N LEU A 125 -1.19 -12.48 9.48
CA LEU A 125 -0.81 -13.10 10.75
C LEU A 125 -1.96 -13.18 11.77
N ALA A 126 -3.12 -12.58 11.46
CA ALA A 126 -4.34 -12.71 12.23
C ALA A 126 -5.35 -13.58 11.48
N ASP A 127 -5.91 -14.57 12.17
CA ASP A 127 -7.00 -15.45 11.77
C ASP A 127 -8.37 -14.95 12.26
N PHE A 128 -8.43 -13.71 12.74
CA PHE A 128 -9.62 -13.04 13.28
C PHE A 128 -9.69 -11.59 12.79
N LEU A 129 -10.86 -10.95 12.97
CA LEU A 129 -11.03 -9.52 12.68
C LEU A 129 -10.38 -8.65 13.74
N CYS A 130 -9.31 -7.95 13.36
CA CYS A 130 -8.67 -6.97 14.24
C CYS A 130 -9.55 -5.75 14.46
N SER A 131 -9.37 -5.07 15.59
CA SER A 131 -9.89 -3.71 15.77
C SER A 131 -9.42 -2.82 14.64
N GLU A 132 -10.31 -1.96 14.15
CA GLU A 132 -9.97 -1.00 13.09
C GLU A 132 -8.95 0.04 13.55
N ASP A 133 -8.72 0.18 14.86
CA ASP A 133 -7.69 1.04 15.46
C ASP A 133 -6.44 0.27 15.88
N CYS A 134 -6.22 -0.93 15.33
CA CYS A 134 -5.03 -1.72 15.63
C CYS A 134 -3.74 -0.90 15.42
N PRO A 135 -2.83 -0.85 16.42
CA PRO A 135 -1.58 -0.11 16.32
C PRO A 135 -0.47 -0.89 15.61
N GLU A 136 -0.76 -2.10 15.14
CA GLU A 136 0.22 -2.98 14.48
C GLU A 136 1.47 -3.22 15.37
N PRO A 137 1.30 -3.81 16.56
CA PRO A 137 2.37 -3.94 17.54
C PRO A 137 3.53 -4.81 17.04
N SER A 138 4.75 -4.45 17.40
CA SER A 138 5.96 -5.10 16.90
C SER A 138 6.27 -6.46 17.53
N ARG A 139 5.87 -6.70 18.78
CA ARG A 139 6.23 -7.90 19.55
C ARG A 139 5.06 -8.80 19.91
N TYR A 140 3.94 -8.25 20.36
CA TYR A 140 2.80 -9.03 20.85
C TYR A 140 1.51 -8.47 20.29
N CYS A 141 0.63 -9.35 19.81
CA CYS A 141 -0.69 -8.93 19.35
C CYS A 141 -1.51 -8.37 20.52
N THR A 142 -2.05 -7.16 20.38
CA THR A 142 -2.88 -6.53 21.42
C THR A 142 -4.21 -7.24 21.64
N ALA A 143 -4.68 -8.05 20.69
CA ALA A 143 -5.93 -8.79 20.81
C ALA A 143 -5.75 -10.20 21.38
N THR A 144 -4.66 -10.90 21.05
CA THR A 144 -4.48 -12.31 21.43
C THR A 144 -3.32 -12.58 22.38
N GLY A 145 -2.46 -11.59 22.65
CA GLY A 145 -1.23 -11.77 23.42
C GLY A 145 -0.15 -12.62 22.71
N LYS A 146 -0.43 -13.20 21.53
CA LYS A 146 0.50 -14.03 20.79
C LYS A 146 1.73 -13.22 20.34
N ARG A 147 2.91 -13.82 20.48
CA ARG A 147 4.17 -13.23 20.02
C ARG A 147 4.21 -13.14 18.49
N ARG A 148 4.74 -12.04 17.96
CA ARG A 148 5.04 -11.82 16.54
C ARG A 148 6.53 -12.06 16.34
N GLU A 149 6.89 -13.28 15.94
CA GLU A 149 8.30 -13.64 15.72
C GLU A 149 8.94 -12.81 14.60
N LYS A 150 8.19 -12.65 13.50
CA LYS A 150 8.64 -11.94 12.31
C LYS A 150 7.49 -11.15 11.71
N PRO A 151 7.73 -9.89 11.32
CA PRO A 151 6.69 -9.10 10.68
C PRO A 151 6.43 -9.61 9.26
N LEU A 152 5.18 -9.55 8.82
CA LEU A 152 4.74 -10.12 7.55
C LEU A 152 5.48 -9.55 6.33
N TYR A 153 5.76 -8.24 6.30
CA TYR A 153 6.57 -7.66 5.21
C TYR A 153 7.95 -8.34 5.08
N GLN A 154 8.55 -8.79 6.19
CA GLN A 154 9.84 -9.47 6.16
C GLN A 154 9.69 -10.95 5.80
N ILE A 155 8.60 -11.60 6.25
CA ILE A 155 8.26 -12.96 5.79
C ILE A 155 8.14 -12.98 4.26
N LEU A 156 7.39 -12.03 3.70
CA LEU A 156 7.19 -11.91 2.25
C LEU A 156 8.50 -11.58 1.52
N LYS A 157 9.33 -10.69 2.07
CA LYS A 157 10.62 -10.33 1.49
C LYS A 157 11.59 -11.52 1.42
N ASP A 158 11.52 -12.41 2.39
CA ASP A 158 12.43 -13.55 2.51
C ASP A 158 11.92 -14.82 1.80
N LEU A 159 10.80 -14.73 1.08
CA LEU A 159 10.31 -15.82 0.24
C LEU A 159 11.36 -16.22 -0.79
N ARG A 160 11.56 -17.54 -0.94
CA ARG A 160 12.47 -18.14 -1.91
C ARG A 160 11.69 -19.03 -2.87
N GLY A 161 12.11 -19.08 -4.12
CA GLY A 161 11.50 -19.90 -5.16
C GLY A 161 11.96 -19.50 -6.56
N PRO A 162 11.33 -20.03 -7.61
CA PRO A 162 11.59 -19.67 -9.01
C PRO A 162 10.99 -18.30 -9.37
N PHE A 163 11.14 -17.33 -8.49
CA PHE A 163 10.67 -15.95 -8.60
C PHE A 163 11.60 -15.02 -7.85
N GLU A 164 11.42 -13.72 -8.02
CA GLU A 164 12.00 -12.69 -7.18
C GLU A 164 10.90 -12.07 -6.31
N SER A 165 11.12 -11.99 -5.00
CA SER A 165 10.16 -11.38 -4.08
C SER A 165 10.58 -9.97 -3.73
N MET A 166 9.71 -9.00 -4.04
CA MET A 166 9.94 -7.58 -3.77
C MET A 166 8.77 -7.02 -2.95
N VAL A 167 9.09 -6.21 -1.93
CA VAL A 167 8.10 -5.77 -0.93
C VAL A 167 8.15 -4.26 -0.72
N ILE A 168 6.99 -3.62 -0.85
CA ILE A 168 6.71 -2.28 -0.33
C ILE A 168 6.18 -2.44 1.10
N ARG A 169 6.90 -1.88 2.06
CA ARG A 169 6.44 -1.84 3.44
C ARG A 169 5.35 -0.79 3.61
N SER A 170 4.20 -1.22 4.11
CA SER A 170 3.18 -0.33 4.69
C SER A 170 3.61 0.01 6.12
N GLU A 171 3.74 1.30 6.40
CA GLU A 171 4.10 1.88 7.69
C GLU A 171 2.83 2.34 8.42
N GLN A 172 2.82 2.17 9.75
CA GLN A 172 1.76 2.70 10.60
C GLN A 172 1.90 4.22 10.73
N LEU A 173 0.94 4.98 10.21
CA LEU A 173 0.91 6.46 10.26
C LEU A 173 0.09 6.99 11.46
N GLY A 174 -0.78 6.14 12.00
CA GLY A 174 -1.57 6.31 13.21
C GLY A 174 -2.41 5.04 13.43
N PRO A 175 -3.03 4.82 14.61
CA PRO A 175 -3.86 3.63 14.85
C PRO A 175 -4.88 3.41 13.73
N GLY A 176 -4.89 2.22 13.11
CA GLY A 176 -5.75 1.93 11.96
C GLY A 176 -5.43 2.59 10.61
N VAL A 177 -4.34 3.37 10.52
CA VAL A 177 -3.94 4.09 9.29
C VAL A 177 -2.58 3.60 8.84
N GLY A 178 -2.58 2.74 7.83
CA GLY A 178 -1.39 2.29 7.13
C GLY A 178 -1.17 3.04 5.82
N GLY A 179 0.09 3.29 5.46
CA GLY A 179 0.46 3.85 4.17
C GLY A 179 1.91 3.53 3.84
N PHE A 180 2.30 3.67 2.58
CA PHE A 180 3.67 3.42 2.15
C PHE A 180 4.28 4.68 1.57
N ARG A 181 5.61 4.76 1.59
CA ARG A 181 6.32 5.93 1.05
C ARG A 181 6.22 5.97 -0.47
N THR A 182 5.93 7.14 -1.04
CA THR A 182 5.98 7.33 -2.50
C THR A 182 7.35 6.97 -3.06
N LYS A 183 8.42 7.29 -2.32
CA LYS A 183 9.78 6.90 -2.70
C LYS A 183 9.95 5.38 -2.83
N ALA A 184 9.41 4.59 -1.90
CA ALA A 184 9.52 3.14 -1.97
C ALA A 184 8.81 2.55 -3.19
N LEU A 185 7.65 3.11 -3.57
CA LEU A 185 6.95 2.74 -4.80
C LEU A 185 7.79 3.01 -6.06
N LEU A 186 8.39 4.20 -6.14
CA LEU A 186 9.18 4.62 -7.30
C LEU A 186 10.52 3.88 -7.39
N ASP A 187 11.21 3.70 -6.27
CA ASP A 187 12.46 2.94 -6.22
C ASP A 187 12.21 1.49 -6.67
N LEU A 188 11.12 0.87 -6.19
CA LEU A 188 10.75 -0.48 -6.61
C LEU A 188 10.45 -0.56 -8.12
N LEU A 189 9.72 0.42 -8.67
CA LEU A 189 9.44 0.49 -10.10
C LEU A 189 10.74 0.52 -10.93
N GLU A 190 11.70 1.36 -10.54
CA GLU A 190 12.98 1.47 -11.24
C GLU A 190 13.81 0.18 -11.12
N ASP A 191 13.80 -0.48 -9.98
CA ASP A 191 14.49 -1.76 -9.80
C ASP A 191 13.88 -2.87 -10.67
N ILE A 192 12.55 -2.90 -10.82
CA ILE A 192 11.88 -3.84 -11.72
C ILE A 192 12.24 -3.56 -13.19
N LYS A 193 12.31 -2.28 -13.61
CA LYS A 193 12.73 -1.91 -14.97
C LYS A 193 14.11 -2.45 -15.31
N LYS A 194 15.06 -2.37 -14.37
CA LYS A 194 16.42 -2.93 -14.53
C LYS A 194 16.43 -4.45 -14.70
N LYS A 195 15.42 -5.14 -14.18
CA LYS A 195 15.29 -6.61 -14.16
C LYS A 195 14.52 -7.19 -15.34
N LYS A 196 14.03 -6.35 -16.26
CA LYS A 196 13.24 -6.75 -17.44
C LYS A 196 13.83 -7.93 -18.22
N LYS A 197 15.16 -8.01 -18.34
CA LYS A 197 15.86 -9.05 -19.12
C LYS A 197 15.95 -10.41 -18.40
N SER A 198 15.59 -10.52 -17.13
CA SER A 198 15.84 -11.73 -16.35
C SER A 198 14.89 -12.90 -16.65
N ASN A 199 13.80 -12.68 -17.41
CA ASN A 199 12.68 -13.62 -17.61
C ASN A 199 12.12 -14.23 -16.31
N ARG A 200 12.53 -13.74 -15.14
CA ARG A 200 12.07 -14.24 -13.85
C ARG A 200 10.71 -13.64 -13.53
N LEU A 201 9.86 -14.48 -12.97
CA LEU A 201 8.64 -14.06 -12.30
C LEU A 201 8.98 -13.11 -11.15
N ILE A 202 8.28 -11.99 -11.05
CA ILE A 202 8.43 -11.03 -9.96
C ILE A 202 7.14 -11.03 -9.12
N LEU A 203 7.28 -11.33 -7.84
CA LEU A 203 6.24 -11.12 -6.84
C LEU A 203 6.42 -9.73 -6.24
N ILE A 204 5.34 -8.95 -6.28
CA ILE A 204 5.29 -7.64 -5.65
C ILE A 204 4.31 -7.76 -4.50
N SER A 205 4.74 -7.36 -3.30
CA SER A 205 3.88 -7.32 -2.14
C SER A 205 3.81 -5.92 -1.54
N THR A 206 2.63 -5.53 -1.05
CA THR A 206 2.48 -4.41 -0.13
C THR A 206 2.04 -4.96 1.22
N ALA A 207 2.84 -4.76 2.26
CA ALA A 207 2.59 -5.41 3.54
C ALA A 207 3.00 -4.57 4.75
N SER A 208 2.16 -4.62 5.78
CA SER A 208 2.45 -4.15 7.12
C SER A 208 3.15 -5.26 7.93
N ARG A 209 3.29 -5.11 9.26
CA ARG A 209 3.74 -6.23 10.09
C ARG A 209 2.72 -7.36 10.18
N CYS A 210 1.43 -7.13 9.93
CA CYS A 210 0.39 -8.15 10.15
C CYS A 210 -0.41 -8.54 8.91
N HIS A 211 -0.59 -7.64 7.94
CA HIS A 211 -1.41 -7.90 6.74
C HIS A 211 -0.66 -7.52 5.48
N GLY A 212 -0.90 -8.25 4.41
CA GLY A 212 -0.24 -8.01 3.13
C GLY A 212 -1.05 -8.53 1.97
N VAL A 213 -0.76 -7.96 0.81
CA VAL A 213 -1.28 -8.40 -0.48
C VAL A 213 -0.10 -8.60 -1.43
N THR A 214 -0.12 -9.69 -2.19
CA THR A 214 0.91 -10.10 -3.14
C THR A 214 0.28 -10.31 -4.51
N SER A 215 0.92 -9.75 -5.53
CA SER A 215 0.57 -9.92 -6.94
C SER A 215 1.81 -10.31 -7.72
N ALA A 216 1.62 -10.83 -8.93
CA ALA A 216 2.70 -11.38 -9.72
C ALA A 216 2.72 -10.79 -11.14
N LEU A 217 3.91 -10.51 -11.65
CA LEU A 217 4.11 -10.11 -13.04
C LEU A 217 5.30 -10.83 -13.69
N SER A 218 5.28 -10.89 -15.00
CA SER A 218 6.40 -11.28 -15.86
C SER A 218 6.51 -10.32 -17.05
N PHE A 219 7.66 -10.33 -17.73
CA PHE A 219 7.87 -9.62 -18.99
C PHE A 219 7.72 -10.56 -20.18
#